data_AF-A0AA42Y806-F1
#
_entry.id   AF-A0AA42Y806-F1
#
_cell.length_a   1.000
_cell.length_b   1.000
_cell.length_c   1.000
_cell.angle_alpha   90.00
_cell.angle_beta   90.00
_cell.angle_gamma   90.00
#
_symmetry.space_group_name_H-M   'P 1'
#
loop_
_entity.id
_entity.type
_entity.pdbx_description
1 polymer ?
#
loop_
_entity_poly.entity_id
_entity_poly.type
_entity_poly.pdbx_seq_one_letter_code
_entity_poly.pdbx_strand_id
1 'polypeptide(L)'
;MSERAKICIDRVLPRNLMRLQPTRRGPGRVVRAINPIGTTWMNGSTLSVRFIGGSTEQRAIAREQAGWWSQVANLKFRFNDAPNAEIRIAFDAADGAWSYIGTECRDIPLNQPTMNLGFLDGGTAAHEFGHAIGLAHEHQSPHGGILWNEDVVIREMAKSPNFWDADTSRHNILRKYAANQINGTAFDPDSIMLYFFPAEWTRNGVGTKANEVLSRLDKAFVAGAKMYPGGGGTVATAKVLEVNAKRRTRASIGKAGEEDIFRFTANRDGRYVVDTRGPTDVVMKLFGPGSETALIAEDDDSGVDTNARITVNLVAGDYFVQVRHYNTRSGMGNYSVKVRRV
;
A
#
# COMPACT_ATOMS: atom_id res chain seq x y z
N MET A 1 -33.85 7.29 19.01
CA MET A 1 -32.38 7.44 19.13
C MET A 1 -31.84 7.23 17.75
N SER A 2 -31.24 8.24 17.11
CA SER A 2 -30.65 8.01 15.78
C SER A 2 -29.47 7.06 15.94
N GLU A 3 -29.39 6.03 15.10
CA GLU A 3 -28.20 5.19 15.00
C GLU A 3 -26.99 6.10 14.76
N ARG A 4 -25.97 5.99 15.61
CA ARG A 4 -24.73 6.75 15.45
C ARG A 4 -23.94 6.12 14.31
N ALA A 5 -23.38 6.95 13.43
CA ALA A 5 -22.56 6.48 12.32
C ALA A 5 -21.37 5.65 12.83
N LYS A 6 -21.23 4.42 12.33
CA LYS A 6 -20.02 3.61 12.51
C LYS A 6 -18.98 4.11 11.49
N ILE A 7 -17.80 4.50 11.95
CA ILE A 7 -16.72 5.04 11.12
C ILE A 7 -15.50 4.15 11.34
N CYS A 8 -14.89 3.67 10.27
CA CYS A 8 -13.65 2.89 10.37
C CYS A 8 -12.44 3.83 10.52
N ILE A 9 -11.27 3.28 10.87
CA ILE A 9 -10.09 4.06 11.29
C ILE A 9 -8.88 3.63 10.49
N ASP A 10 -8.04 4.58 10.08
CA ASP A 10 -6.67 4.25 9.67
C ASP A 10 -5.78 4.17 10.91
N ARG A 11 -5.12 3.03 11.12
CA ARG A 11 -4.01 2.97 12.07
C ARG A 11 -2.73 3.36 11.34
N VAL A 12 -2.26 4.57 11.58
CA VAL A 12 -1.00 5.10 11.06
C VAL A 12 0.07 5.02 12.14
N LEU A 13 1.25 4.47 11.80
CA LEU A 13 2.36 4.37 12.75
C LEU A 13 2.86 5.77 13.17
N PRO A 14 3.28 5.98 14.44
CA PRO A 14 3.74 7.28 14.93
C PRO A 14 4.86 7.92 14.10
N ARG A 15 5.75 7.12 13.49
CA ARG A 15 6.81 7.60 12.60
C ARG A 15 6.29 8.22 11.30
N ASN A 16 5.09 7.82 10.85
CA ASN A 16 4.42 8.34 9.66
C ASN A 16 3.56 9.58 9.98
N LEU A 17 3.26 9.84 11.26
CA LEU A 17 2.67 11.10 11.73
C LEU A 17 3.62 12.31 11.53
N MET A 18 4.93 12.08 11.36
CA MET A 18 5.98 13.11 11.32
C MET A 18 6.72 13.24 9.97
N ARG A 19 6.27 12.58 8.90
CA ARG A 19 6.99 12.65 7.61
C ARG A 19 6.71 13.95 6.85
N LEU A 20 7.50 14.99 7.16
CA LEU A 20 7.70 16.18 6.30
C LEU A 20 8.80 15.87 5.27
N GLN A 21 8.44 15.77 3.99
CA GLN A 21 9.37 15.47 2.87
C GLN A 21 8.84 16.15 1.55
N PRO A 22 9.70 16.43 0.54
CA PRO A 22 9.86 17.74 -0.10
C PRO A 22 8.85 18.15 -1.20
N THR A 23 8.89 19.43 -1.56
CA THR A 23 8.02 20.15 -2.49
C THR A 23 8.52 20.14 -3.95
N ARG A 24 7.63 19.90 -4.93
CA ARG A 24 7.54 20.72 -6.17
C ARG A 24 6.30 20.45 -7.04
N ARG A 25 5.76 21.52 -7.64
CA ARG A 25 4.62 21.55 -8.59
C ARG A 25 5.06 21.19 -10.02
N GLY A 26 4.19 20.50 -10.76
CA GLY A 26 4.27 20.33 -12.22
C GLY A 26 2.85 20.23 -12.82
N PRO A 27 2.61 20.76 -14.04
CA PRO A 27 1.26 20.92 -14.58
C PRO A 27 0.77 19.69 -15.38
N GLY A 28 -0.53 19.40 -15.23
CA GLY A 28 -1.41 18.84 -16.26
C GLY A 28 -1.28 17.35 -16.64
N ARG A 29 -2.12 16.49 -16.03
CA ARG A 29 -2.93 15.41 -16.66
C ARG A 29 -3.70 14.59 -15.61
N VAL A 30 -4.89 14.09 -15.98
CA VAL A 30 -5.97 13.57 -15.11
C VAL A 30 -5.80 12.07 -14.76
N VAL A 31 -5.58 11.64 -13.50
CA VAL A 31 -5.68 10.20 -13.04
C VAL A 31 -5.83 10.01 -11.52
N ARG A 32 -6.80 9.17 -11.06
CA ARG A 32 -7.70 9.26 -9.85
C ARG A 32 -7.58 8.22 -8.71
N ALA A 33 -8.07 8.53 -7.48
CA ALA A 33 -7.97 7.84 -6.14
C ALA A 33 -6.61 7.93 -5.39
N ILE A 34 -6.55 7.82 -4.04
CA ILE A 34 -5.39 8.20 -3.18
C ILE A 34 -4.55 7.02 -2.66
N ASN A 35 -3.23 7.09 -2.83
CA ASN A 35 -2.25 6.18 -2.20
C ASN A 35 -1.05 6.95 -1.61
N PRO A 36 -0.69 6.79 -0.32
CA PRO A 36 0.55 7.30 0.26
C PRO A 36 1.80 6.72 -0.42
N ILE A 37 2.72 7.59 -0.84
CA ILE A 37 3.91 7.13 -1.58
C ILE A 37 4.75 6.17 -0.72
N GLY A 38 5.02 4.98 -1.26
CA GLY A 38 5.93 3.99 -0.68
C GLY A 38 5.26 2.94 0.21
N THR A 39 3.93 2.89 0.27
CA THR A 39 3.19 1.86 1.02
C THR A 39 2.69 0.71 0.14
N THR A 40 2.88 0.76 -1.18
CA THR A 40 2.42 -0.30 -2.09
C THR A 40 3.25 -1.58 -1.96
N TRP A 41 2.57 -2.71 -2.09
CA TRP A 41 3.24 -4.00 -2.24
C TRP A 41 3.94 -4.10 -3.60
N MET A 42 4.83 -5.08 -3.74
CA MET A 42 5.38 -5.42 -5.05
C MET A 42 4.26 -5.92 -5.97
N ASN A 43 4.25 -5.44 -7.21
CA ASN A 43 3.25 -5.84 -8.20
C ASN A 43 3.30 -7.36 -8.47
N GLY A 44 2.13 -8.00 -8.50
CA GLY A 44 2.00 -9.44 -8.69
C GLY A 44 2.17 -10.28 -7.41
N SER A 45 2.42 -9.66 -6.25
CA SER A 45 2.64 -10.41 -5.01
C SER A 45 1.41 -11.16 -4.51
N THR A 46 1.68 -12.28 -3.82
CA THR A 46 0.67 -13.01 -3.04
C THR A 46 0.86 -12.73 -1.55
N LEU A 47 -0.07 -11.99 -0.95
CA LEU A 47 -0.08 -11.63 0.47
C LEU A 47 -0.70 -12.76 1.29
N SER A 48 0.00 -13.22 2.32
CA SER A 48 -0.54 -14.21 3.26
C SER A 48 -1.47 -13.51 4.24
N VAL A 49 -2.63 -14.12 4.48
CA VAL A 49 -3.67 -13.60 5.36
C VAL A 49 -4.00 -14.63 6.43
N ARG A 50 -4.10 -14.19 7.68
CA ARG A 50 -4.58 -15.01 8.80
C ARG A 50 -5.69 -14.34 9.59
N PHE A 51 -6.53 -15.16 10.22
CA PHE A 51 -7.59 -14.70 11.11
C PHE A 51 -7.21 -14.93 12.57
N ILE A 52 -7.41 -13.92 13.40
CA ILE A 52 -7.28 -13.96 14.85
C ILE A 52 -8.71 -13.96 15.41
N GLY A 53 -9.29 -15.14 15.56
CA GLY A 53 -10.71 -15.29 15.94
C GLY A 53 -11.68 -15.10 14.76
N GLY A 54 -12.89 -14.62 15.04
CA GLY A 54 -13.98 -14.45 14.07
C GLY A 54 -14.79 -15.72 13.77
N SER A 55 -16.08 -15.56 13.52
CA SER A 55 -17.00 -16.63 13.11
C SER A 55 -16.75 -17.09 11.67
N THR A 56 -17.35 -18.21 11.27
CA THR A 56 -17.28 -18.71 9.89
C THR A 56 -17.80 -17.69 8.88
N GLU A 57 -18.90 -17.02 9.22
CA GLU A 57 -19.57 -16.00 8.41
C GLU A 57 -18.69 -14.76 8.29
N GLN A 58 -18.14 -14.27 9.41
CA GLN A 58 -17.25 -13.11 9.41
C GLN A 58 -16.02 -13.34 8.51
N ARG A 59 -15.41 -14.52 8.62
CA ARG A 59 -14.26 -14.92 7.79
C ARG A 59 -14.66 -15.13 6.33
N ALA A 60 -15.89 -15.55 6.03
CA ALA A 60 -16.36 -15.71 4.65
C ALA A 60 -16.49 -14.35 3.95
N ILE A 61 -17.11 -13.36 4.61
CA ILE A 61 -17.25 -11.99 4.10
C ILE A 61 -15.88 -11.37 3.84
N ALA A 62 -14.95 -11.50 4.80
CA ALA A 62 -13.59 -10.99 4.63
C ALA A 62 -12.87 -11.59 3.40
N ARG A 63 -13.02 -12.89 3.14
CA ARG A 63 -12.44 -13.54 1.95
C ARG A 63 -13.06 -13.04 0.66
N GLU A 64 -14.39 -12.94 0.63
CA GLU A 64 -15.13 -12.49 -0.53
C GLU A 64 -14.71 -11.08 -0.95
N GLN A 65 -14.74 -10.15 0.00
CA GLN A 65 -14.46 -8.74 -0.27
C GLN A 65 -12.96 -8.47 -0.53
N ALA A 66 -12.05 -9.25 0.06
CA ALA A 66 -10.64 -9.27 -0.38
C ALA A 66 -10.52 -9.71 -1.86
N GLY A 67 -11.34 -10.67 -2.28
CA GLY A 67 -11.41 -11.16 -3.64
C GLY A 67 -11.78 -10.09 -4.66
N TRP A 68 -12.60 -9.09 -4.28
CA TRP A 68 -12.96 -7.97 -5.16
C TRP A 68 -11.73 -7.20 -5.64
N TRP A 69 -10.75 -6.97 -4.75
CA TRP A 69 -9.50 -6.33 -5.12
C TRP A 69 -8.62 -7.22 -6.00
N SER A 70 -8.53 -8.52 -5.72
CA SER A 70 -7.75 -9.47 -6.55
C SER A 70 -8.27 -9.60 -7.99
N GLN A 71 -9.52 -9.21 -8.26
CA GLN A 71 -10.08 -9.21 -9.62
C GLN A 71 -9.59 -8.04 -10.48
N VAL A 72 -9.09 -6.96 -9.87
CA VAL A 72 -8.75 -5.71 -10.56
C VAL A 72 -7.31 -5.26 -10.32
N ALA A 73 -6.74 -5.58 -9.17
CA ALA A 73 -5.34 -5.40 -8.84
C ALA A 73 -4.57 -6.68 -9.14
N ASN A 74 -3.34 -6.53 -9.65
CA ASN A 74 -2.40 -7.64 -9.74
C ASN A 74 -1.79 -7.96 -8.37
N LEU A 75 -2.65 -8.36 -7.43
CA LEU A 75 -2.32 -8.87 -6.11
C LEU A 75 -3.20 -10.08 -5.83
N LYS A 76 -2.71 -11.00 -5.00
CA LYS A 76 -3.47 -12.16 -4.56
C LYS A 76 -3.46 -12.23 -3.04
N PHE A 77 -4.57 -12.69 -2.46
CA PHE A 77 -4.65 -13.00 -1.04
C PHE A 77 -4.65 -14.51 -0.83
N ARG A 78 -3.73 -15.01 -0.01
CA ARG A 78 -3.64 -16.42 0.36
C ARG A 78 -3.98 -16.57 1.84
N PHE A 79 -5.20 -17.03 2.11
CA PHE A 79 -5.68 -17.33 3.46
C PHE A 79 -5.13 -18.67 3.93
N ASN A 80 -3.93 -18.67 4.51
CA ASN A 80 -3.18 -19.88 4.90
C ASN A 80 -2.85 -19.96 6.40
N ASP A 81 -3.33 -19.02 7.20
CA ASP A 81 -3.03 -18.92 8.64
C ASP A 81 -1.52 -18.94 8.97
N ALA A 82 -0.69 -18.43 8.05
CA ALA A 82 0.76 -18.41 8.26
C ALA A 82 1.10 -17.53 9.49
N PRO A 83 1.98 -17.98 10.40
CA PRO A 83 2.32 -17.23 11.61
C PRO A 83 2.95 -15.86 11.30
N ASN A 84 3.61 -15.74 10.15
CA ASN A 84 4.24 -14.52 9.64
C ASN A 84 3.40 -13.80 8.56
N ALA A 85 2.09 -14.07 8.49
CA ALA A 85 1.20 -13.45 7.52
C ALA A 85 1.27 -11.91 7.57
N GLU A 86 1.33 -11.29 6.38
CA GLU A 86 1.35 -9.84 6.24
C GLU A 86 0.07 -9.22 6.81
N ILE A 87 -1.09 -9.79 6.47
CA ILE A 87 -2.39 -9.29 6.92
C ILE A 87 -2.92 -10.22 8.01
N ARG A 88 -3.21 -9.66 9.19
CA ARG A 88 -3.66 -10.39 10.39
C ARG A 88 -4.94 -9.75 10.90
N ILE A 89 -6.06 -10.43 10.73
CA ILE A 89 -7.40 -9.86 10.88
C ILE A 89 -8.03 -10.30 12.20
N ALA A 90 -8.28 -9.35 13.10
CA ALA A 90 -9.10 -9.54 14.29
C ALA A 90 -10.58 -9.16 14.01
N PHE A 91 -11.47 -9.55 14.93
CA PHE A 91 -12.92 -9.28 14.86
C PHE A 91 -13.45 -8.77 16.19
N ASP A 92 -12.71 -7.86 16.83
CA ASP A 92 -13.11 -7.25 18.08
C ASP A 92 -14.13 -6.13 17.84
N ALA A 93 -15.39 -6.36 18.21
CA ALA A 93 -16.47 -5.39 18.06
C ALA A 93 -16.27 -4.12 18.89
N ALA A 94 -15.45 -4.17 19.96
CA ALA A 94 -15.12 -3.01 20.78
C ALA A 94 -13.99 -2.15 20.18
N ASP A 95 -13.23 -2.70 19.22
CA ASP A 95 -12.07 -2.02 18.60
C ASP A 95 -12.36 -1.52 17.18
N GLY A 96 -13.64 -1.33 16.83
CA GLY A 96 -14.06 -0.72 15.55
C GLY A 96 -13.63 -1.51 14.31
N ALA A 97 -13.60 -0.87 13.14
CA ALA A 97 -12.99 -1.44 11.94
C ALA A 97 -11.79 -0.59 11.54
N TRP A 98 -10.66 -1.21 11.18
CA TRP A 98 -9.45 -0.49 10.81
C TRP A 98 -8.43 -1.39 10.11
N SER A 99 -7.47 -0.79 9.40
CA SER A 99 -6.27 -1.46 8.90
C SER A 99 -5.05 -0.53 8.90
N TYR A 100 -3.86 -1.13 8.94
CA TYR A 100 -2.63 -0.42 8.57
C TYR A 100 -2.52 -0.31 7.04
N ILE A 101 -1.82 0.71 6.57
CA ILE A 101 -1.76 1.03 5.14
C ILE A 101 -0.64 0.24 4.47
N GLY A 102 -1.01 -0.68 3.58
CA GLY A 102 -0.08 -1.36 2.68
C GLY A 102 1.06 -2.07 3.41
N THR A 103 2.30 -1.85 2.96
CA THR A 103 3.51 -2.48 3.51
C THR A 103 3.77 -2.18 4.99
N GLU A 104 3.11 -1.17 5.58
CA GLU A 104 3.22 -0.90 7.03
C GLU A 104 2.74 -2.07 7.89
N CYS A 105 1.88 -2.94 7.34
CA CYS A 105 1.49 -4.20 7.96
C CYS A 105 2.70 -5.07 8.39
N ARG A 106 3.85 -4.92 7.72
CA ARG A 106 5.08 -5.67 8.02
C ARG A 106 5.82 -5.18 9.26
N ASP A 107 5.60 -3.94 9.67
CA ASP A 107 6.27 -3.36 10.83
C ASP A 107 5.56 -3.69 12.15
N ILE A 108 4.37 -4.28 12.05
CA ILE A 108 3.57 -4.65 13.21
C ILE A 108 4.05 -5.99 13.77
N PRO A 109 4.22 -6.12 15.10
CA PRO A 109 4.57 -7.39 15.74
C PRO A 109 3.66 -8.55 15.29
N LEU A 110 4.26 -9.74 15.09
CA LEU A 110 3.56 -10.90 14.53
C LEU A 110 2.40 -11.43 15.39
N ASN A 111 2.40 -11.11 16.70
CA ASN A 111 1.35 -11.45 17.64
C ASN A 111 0.21 -10.42 17.72
N GLN A 112 0.28 -9.33 16.94
CA GLN A 112 -0.73 -8.27 16.91
C GLN A 112 -1.49 -8.25 15.57
N PRO A 113 -2.78 -7.87 15.56
CA PRO A 113 -3.53 -7.68 14.32
C PRO A 113 -2.97 -6.51 13.51
N THR A 114 -3.08 -6.61 12.17
CA THR A 114 -2.84 -5.50 11.23
C THR A 114 -4.14 -4.96 10.64
N MET A 115 -5.26 -5.60 10.95
CA MET A 115 -6.60 -5.21 10.57
C MET A 115 -7.55 -5.69 11.66
N ASN A 116 -8.60 -4.92 11.94
CA ASN A 116 -9.74 -5.36 12.73
C ASN A 116 -11.01 -5.13 11.94
N LEU A 117 -11.91 -6.10 11.98
CA LEU A 117 -13.24 -6.03 11.38
C LEU A 117 -14.28 -6.18 12.50
N GLY A 118 -14.40 -5.16 13.35
CA GLY A 118 -15.36 -5.14 14.46
C GLY A 118 -16.82 -5.07 14.02
N PHE A 119 -17.07 -4.69 12.77
CA PHE A 119 -18.35 -4.82 12.07
C PHE A 119 -18.10 -5.11 10.58
N LEU A 120 -19.09 -5.68 9.91
CA LEU A 120 -18.99 -6.17 8.52
C LEU A 120 -20.17 -5.71 7.66
N ASP A 121 -20.81 -4.61 8.04
CA ASP A 121 -21.95 -4.06 7.30
C ASP A 121 -21.48 -3.57 5.92
N GLY A 122 -22.23 -3.91 4.87
CA GLY A 122 -21.96 -3.45 3.49
C GLY A 122 -20.55 -3.79 3.00
N GLY A 123 -19.84 -2.79 2.48
CA GLY A 123 -18.49 -2.92 1.90
C GLY A 123 -17.33 -2.72 2.89
N THR A 124 -17.58 -2.84 4.20
CA THR A 124 -16.57 -2.54 5.24
C THR A 124 -15.28 -3.35 5.07
N ALA A 125 -15.38 -4.66 4.82
CA ALA A 125 -14.18 -5.47 4.65
C ALA A 125 -13.39 -5.04 3.39
N ALA A 126 -14.07 -4.72 2.29
CA ALA A 126 -13.44 -4.22 1.06
C ALA A 126 -12.70 -2.90 1.33
N HIS A 127 -13.29 -2.00 2.11
CA HIS A 127 -12.65 -0.75 2.54
C HIS A 127 -11.34 -1.03 3.30
N GLU A 128 -11.38 -1.89 4.32
CA GLU A 128 -10.18 -2.23 5.10
C GLU A 128 -9.11 -2.94 4.27
N PHE A 129 -9.52 -3.83 3.35
CA PHE A 129 -8.58 -4.40 2.38
C PHE A 129 -8.01 -3.37 1.41
N GLY A 130 -8.74 -2.29 1.12
CA GLY A 130 -8.25 -1.13 0.39
C GLY A 130 -7.06 -0.48 1.10
N HIS A 131 -7.18 -0.24 2.40
CA HIS A 131 -6.06 0.20 3.24
C HIS A 131 -4.91 -0.80 3.24
N ALA A 132 -5.20 -2.09 3.43
CA ALA A 132 -4.19 -3.13 3.45
C ALA A 132 -3.42 -3.27 2.12
N ILE A 133 -3.95 -2.77 0.99
CA ILE A 133 -3.22 -2.68 -0.30
C ILE A 133 -2.66 -1.29 -0.62
N GLY A 134 -2.70 -0.35 0.33
CA GLY A 134 -2.05 0.95 0.22
C GLY A 134 -2.98 2.11 -0.15
N LEU A 135 -4.31 1.94 -0.18
CA LEU A 135 -5.23 3.06 -0.38
C LEU A 135 -5.38 3.87 0.91
N ALA A 136 -5.58 5.18 0.77
CA ALA A 136 -5.99 6.06 1.86
C ALA A 136 -7.42 6.55 1.64
N HIS A 137 -8.01 7.20 2.63
CA HIS A 137 -9.38 7.69 2.53
C HIS A 137 -9.58 8.76 1.46
N GLU A 138 -10.68 8.64 0.71
CA GLU A 138 -11.02 9.56 -0.38
C GLU A 138 -11.37 10.97 0.15
N HIS A 139 -11.94 11.11 1.36
CA HIS A 139 -12.23 12.42 1.97
C HIS A 139 -11.00 13.23 2.33
N GLN A 140 -9.82 12.59 2.42
CA GLN A 140 -8.55 13.26 2.65
C GLN A 140 -7.91 13.77 1.35
N SER A 141 -8.61 13.69 0.21
CA SER A 141 -8.13 14.27 -1.05
C SER A 141 -7.88 15.77 -0.95
N PRO A 142 -6.73 16.28 -1.46
CA PRO A 142 -6.51 17.70 -1.61
C PRO A 142 -7.41 18.36 -2.66
N HIS A 143 -8.06 17.58 -3.54
CA HIS A 143 -8.81 18.10 -4.68
C HIS A 143 -10.31 17.89 -4.50
N GLY A 144 -11.02 18.97 -4.17
CA GLY A 144 -12.41 18.91 -3.73
C GLY A 144 -12.51 18.48 -2.26
N GLY A 145 -13.71 18.08 -1.84
CA GLY A 145 -13.92 17.47 -0.54
C GLY A 145 -14.98 18.16 0.31
N ILE A 146 -15.13 17.60 1.51
CA ILE A 146 -16.20 17.92 2.44
C ILE A 146 -15.89 19.25 3.13
N LEU A 147 -16.90 20.13 3.24
CA LEU A 147 -16.80 21.38 3.98
C LEU A 147 -17.03 21.11 5.46
N TRP A 148 -16.00 20.62 6.15
CA TRP A 148 -16.12 20.19 7.54
C TRP A 148 -16.55 21.30 8.50
N ASN A 149 -17.46 20.94 9.40
CA ASN A 149 -17.63 21.62 10.67
C ASN A 149 -16.74 20.93 11.71
N GLU A 150 -15.49 21.40 11.83
CA GLU A 150 -14.47 20.80 12.70
C GLU A 150 -14.93 20.60 14.15
N ASP A 151 -15.62 21.59 14.73
CA ASP A 151 -16.11 21.48 16.12
C ASP A 151 -17.13 20.35 16.28
N VAL A 152 -18.02 20.18 15.29
CA VAL A 152 -18.98 19.06 15.27
C VAL A 152 -18.24 17.74 15.11
N VAL A 153 -17.29 17.64 14.18
CA VAL A 153 -16.51 16.42 13.96
C VAL A 153 -15.78 16.02 15.24
N ILE A 154 -15.01 16.91 15.85
CA ILE A 154 -14.27 16.63 17.10
C ILE A 154 -15.23 16.23 18.22
N ARG A 155 -16.36 16.94 18.38
CA ARG A 155 -17.35 16.65 19.42
C ARG A 155 -18.02 15.29 19.24
N GLU A 156 -18.38 14.92 18.01
CA GLU A 156 -19.03 13.64 17.75
C GLU A 156 -18.03 12.47 17.87
N MET A 157 -16.77 12.66 17.45
CA MET A 157 -15.74 11.63 17.56
C MET A 157 -15.25 11.37 18.99
N ALA A 158 -15.41 12.35 19.89
CA ALA A 158 -15.15 12.15 21.32
C ALA A 158 -16.18 11.25 22.03
N LYS A 159 -17.29 10.90 21.36
CA LYS A 159 -18.34 10.04 21.93
C LYS A 159 -18.11 8.57 21.56
N SER A 160 -18.81 7.69 22.28
CA SER A 160 -18.92 6.27 21.92
C SER A 160 -19.39 6.08 20.47
N PRO A 161 -18.82 5.12 19.72
CA PRO A 161 -17.82 4.12 20.16
C PRO A 161 -16.35 4.56 20.01
N ASN A 162 -16.08 5.72 19.42
CA ASN A 162 -14.72 6.09 18.99
C ASN A 162 -13.85 6.61 20.15
N PHE A 163 -14.40 7.51 20.98
CA PHE A 163 -13.70 8.13 22.10
C PHE A 163 -12.35 8.79 21.71
N TRP A 164 -12.28 9.36 20.51
CA TRP A 164 -11.04 9.97 20.03
C TRP A 164 -10.81 11.33 20.68
N ASP A 165 -9.53 11.65 20.89
CA ASP A 165 -9.13 13.01 21.13
C ASP A 165 -9.21 13.86 19.84
N ALA A 166 -9.01 15.17 20.01
CA ALA A 166 -9.10 16.12 18.91
C ALA A 166 -8.04 15.88 17.83
N ASP A 167 -6.83 15.46 18.22
CA ASP A 167 -5.72 15.29 17.29
C ASP A 167 -5.88 14.04 16.43
N THR A 168 -6.39 12.95 17.01
CA THR A 168 -6.79 11.74 16.29
C THR A 168 -7.91 12.05 15.29
N SER A 169 -8.93 12.81 15.72
CA SER A 169 -10.03 13.24 14.85
C SER A 169 -9.55 14.12 13.71
N ARG A 170 -8.64 15.06 13.99
CA ARG A 170 -8.00 15.87 12.96
C ARG A 170 -7.22 15.01 11.99
N HIS A 171 -6.43 14.07 12.47
CA HIS A 171 -5.58 13.25 11.62
C HIS A 171 -6.40 12.37 10.67
N ASN A 172 -7.41 11.67 11.18
CA ASN A 172 -8.14 10.65 10.41
C ASN A 172 -9.27 11.23 9.54
N ILE A 173 -9.83 12.39 9.90
CA ILE A 173 -10.99 12.96 9.19
C ILE A 173 -10.68 14.30 8.54
N LEU A 174 -10.06 15.23 9.27
CA LEU A 174 -10.01 16.63 8.85
C LEU A 174 -8.76 16.95 8.02
N ARG A 175 -7.62 16.30 8.31
CA ARG A 175 -6.37 16.52 7.61
C ARG A 175 -6.49 15.92 6.21
N LYS A 176 -6.27 16.79 5.22
CA LYS A 176 -6.09 16.39 3.82
C LYS A 176 -4.63 16.08 3.57
N TYR A 177 -4.37 15.09 2.72
CA TYR A 177 -3.03 14.91 2.17
C TYR A 177 -2.66 16.11 1.30
N ALA A 178 -1.42 16.56 1.36
CA ALA A 178 -0.90 17.49 0.37
C ALA A 178 -0.79 16.77 -0.99
N ALA A 179 -0.98 17.50 -2.10
CA ALA A 179 -0.99 16.92 -3.45
C ALA A 179 0.32 16.20 -3.86
N ASN A 180 1.41 16.42 -3.13
CA ASN A 180 2.69 15.72 -3.30
C ASN A 180 2.86 14.49 -2.38
N GLN A 181 1.98 14.27 -1.40
CA GLN A 181 2.03 13.11 -0.49
C GLN A 181 1.36 11.87 -1.07
N ILE A 182 0.60 12.04 -2.16
CA ILE A 182 -0.27 11.01 -2.70
C ILE A 182 -0.12 10.89 -4.22
N ASN A 183 -0.36 9.70 -4.73
CA ASN A 183 -0.89 9.55 -6.08
C ASN A 183 -2.43 9.65 -5.97
N GLY A 184 -3.08 10.74 -6.42
CA GLY A 184 -4.56 10.87 -6.42
C GLY A 184 -5.18 12.20 -6.91
N THR A 185 -6.53 12.28 -7.01
CA THR A 185 -7.33 13.26 -7.82
C THR A 185 -8.46 14.02 -7.12
N ALA A 186 -9.20 14.82 -7.92
CA ALA A 186 -10.64 15.04 -7.80
C ALA A 186 -11.40 13.89 -7.13
N PHE A 187 -12.15 14.28 -6.10
CA PHE A 187 -13.03 13.48 -5.25
C PHE A 187 -14.00 12.55 -6.00
N ASP A 188 -14.01 11.27 -5.61
CA ASP A 188 -15.01 10.25 -6.02
C ASP A 188 -16.06 10.01 -4.91
N PRO A 189 -17.29 10.53 -5.05
CA PRO A 189 -18.35 10.29 -4.06
C PRO A 189 -18.82 8.83 -3.97
N ASP A 190 -18.47 8.00 -4.96
CA ASP A 190 -18.87 6.59 -5.02
C ASP A 190 -17.72 5.64 -4.61
N SER A 191 -16.55 6.16 -4.22
CA SER A 191 -15.41 5.34 -3.82
C SER A 191 -15.74 4.50 -2.58
N ILE A 192 -15.33 3.22 -2.61
CA ILE A 192 -15.38 2.38 -1.41
C ILE A 192 -14.53 2.98 -0.29
N MET A 193 -13.49 3.76 -0.61
CA MET A 193 -12.59 4.41 0.34
C MET A 193 -13.16 5.73 0.92
N LEU A 194 -14.40 6.09 0.60
CA LEU A 194 -15.10 7.23 1.17
C LEU A 194 -15.99 6.79 2.33
N TYR A 195 -15.76 7.32 3.53
CA TYR A 195 -16.68 7.08 4.65
C TYR A 195 -18.00 7.80 4.48
N PHE A 196 -19.02 7.24 5.12
CA PHE A 196 -20.27 7.92 5.40
C PHE A 196 -20.06 9.00 6.48
N PHE A 197 -20.44 10.24 6.14
CA PHE A 197 -20.42 11.39 7.02
C PHE A 197 -21.79 12.08 6.95
N PRO A 198 -22.48 12.27 8.08
CA PRO A 198 -23.76 12.96 8.11
C PRO A 198 -23.65 14.41 7.63
N ALA A 199 -24.73 14.93 7.05
CA ALA A 199 -24.80 16.31 6.56
C ALA A 199 -24.54 17.34 7.67
N GLU A 200 -24.93 17.03 8.90
CA GLU A 200 -24.78 17.86 10.09
C GLU A 200 -23.30 18.08 10.47
N TRP A 201 -22.39 17.24 9.97
CA TRP A 201 -20.95 17.37 10.21
C TRP A 201 -20.29 18.37 9.25
N THR A 202 -21.09 18.96 8.35
CA THR A 202 -20.61 19.82 7.27
C THR A 202 -21.25 21.20 7.37
N ARG A 203 -20.54 22.24 6.91
CA ARG A 203 -21.00 23.64 6.94
C ARG A 203 -22.08 23.93 5.89
N ASN A 204 -22.17 23.10 4.85
CA ASN A 204 -23.11 23.26 3.74
C ASN A 204 -24.29 22.28 3.79
N GLY A 205 -24.38 21.42 4.82
CA GLY A 205 -25.46 20.44 4.95
C GLY A 205 -25.42 19.33 3.90
N VAL A 206 -24.23 19.02 3.36
CA VAL A 206 -24.04 17.97 2.35
C VAL A 206 -23.16 16.87 2.93
N GLY A 207 -23.77 15.75 3.31
CA GLY A 207 -23.06 14.55 3.75
C GLY A 207 -22.57 13.67 2.60
N THR A 208 -21.99 12.52 2.95
CA THR A 208 -21.68 11.45 2.01
C THR A 208 -22.64 10.28 2.21
N LYS A 209 -22.51 9.22 1.41
CA LYS A 209 -23.31 7.99 1.52
C LYS A 209 -22.40 6.80 1.84
N ALA A 210 -22.96 5.74 2.41
CA ALA A 210 -22.26 4.47 2.51
C ALA A 210 -22.12 3.85 1.11
N ASN A 211 -20.90 3.50 0.74
CA ASN A 211 -20.59 2.81 -0.50
C ASN A 211 -20.31 1.33 -0.18
N GLU A 212 -21.00 0.42 -0.87
CA GLU A 212 -20.95 -1.01 -0.53
C GLU A 212 -20.15 -1.85 -1.54
N VAL A 213 -19.72 -1.24 -2.64
CA VAL A 213 -19.00 -1.91 -3.73
C VAL A 213 -17.85 -1.04 -4.25
N LEU A 214 -16.86 -1.67 -4.87
CA LEU A 214 -15.78 -0.95 -5.56
C LEU A 214 -16.34 -0.09 -6.69
N SER A 215 -16.05 1.21 -6.66
CA SER A 215 -16.42 2.15 -7.70
C SER A 215 -15.67 1.86 -9.01
N ARG A 216 -16.15 2.42 -10.12
CA ARG A 216 -15.42 2.35 -11.40
C ARG A 216 -14.04 2.98 -11.29
N LEU A 217 -13.89 4.03 -10.49
CA LEU A 217 -12.63 4.74 -10.30
C LEU A 217 -11.69 3.99 -9.37
N ASP A 218 -12.20 3.33 -8.31
CA ASP A 218 -11.41 2.46 -7.44
C ASP A 218 -10.71 1.38 -8.28
N LYS A 219 -11.49 0.65 -9.10
CA LYS A 219 -11.01 -0.42 -9.97
C LYS A 219 -9.97 0.08 -10.97
N ALA A 220 -10.22 1.23 -11.59
CA ALA A 220 -9.30 1.81 -12.58
C ALA A 220 -7.99 2.29 -11.95
N PHE A 221 -8.03 2.80 -10.71
CA PHE A 221 -6.84 3.25 -10.01
C PHE A 221 -5.91 2.09 -9.64
N VAL A 222 -6.46 1.06 -9.00
CA VAL A 222 -5.66 -0.09 -8.56
C VAL A 222 -5.10 -0.91 -9.72
N ALA A 223 -5.82 -0.96 -10.85
CA ALA A 223 -5.33 -1.56 -12.09
C ALA A 223 -4.30 -0.67 -12.84
N GLY A 224 -4.12 0.58 -12.43
CA GLY A 224 -3.28 1.56 -13.09
C GLY A 224 -1.79 1.34 -12.85
N ALA A 225 -0.95 1.93 -13.71
CA ALA A 225 0.51 1.82 -13.65
C ALA A 225 1.16 2.35 -12.35
N LYS A 226 0.40 3.04 -11.49
CA LYS A 226 0.88 3.58 -10.21
C LYS A 226 0.57 2.68 -9.01
N MET A 227 -0.16 1.58 -9.23
CA MET A 227 -0.60 0.64 -8.21
C MET A 227 -0.21 -0.78 -8.66
N TYR A 228 -1.18 -1.58 -9.12
CA TYR A 228 -1.00 -3.00 -9.39
C TYR A 228 -1.43 -3.38 -10.81
N PRO A 229 -0.72 -2.92 -11.86
CA PRO A 229 -1.09 -3.20 -13.24
C PRO A 229 -0.95 -4.69 -13.58
N GLY A 230 -1.98 -5.26 -14.21
CA GLY A 230 -2.02 -6.67 -14.63
C GLY A 230 -0.95 -7.07 -15.68
N GLY A 231 -0.42 -6.11 -16.43
CA GLY A 231 0.62 -6.34 -17.44
C GLY A 231 2.04 -5.92 -17.03
N GLY A 232 2.25 -5.53 -15.77
CA GLY A 232 3.60 -5.21 -15.27
C GLY A 232 4.43 -6.46 -15.00
N GLY A 233 5.75 -6.31 -14.88
CA GLY A 233 6.63 -7.38 -14.40
C GLY A 233 6.05 -7.99 -13.11
N THR A 234 5.93 -9.31 -13.06
CA THR A 234 5.42 -10.03 -11.88
C THR A 234 6.54 -10.87 -11.31
N VAL A 235 6.41 -11.26 -10.04
CA VAL A 235 7.33 -12.24 -9.46
C VAL A 235 7.32 -13.55 -10.24
N ALA A 236 6.15 -13.95 -10.77
CA ALA A 236 6.03 -15.14 -11.61
C ALA A 236 6.83 -15.04 -12.91
N THR A 237 7.01 -13.84 -13.46
CA THR A 237 7.79 -13.58 -14.69
C THR A 237 9.18 -13.02 -14.41
N ALA A 238 9.62 -13.03 -13.15
CA ALA A 238 10.89 -12.42 -12.74
C ALA A 238 12.07 -13.07 -13.45
N LYS A 239 12.92 -12.24 -14.06
CA LYS A 239 14.10 -12.70 -14.78
C LYS A 239 15.14 -13.24 -13.80
N VAL A 240 15.64 -14.45 -14.05
CA VAL A 240 16.64 -15.08 -13.18
C VAL A 240 18.00 -14.40 -13.34
N LEU A 241 18.63 -14.06 -12.22
CA LEU A 241 20.02 -13.65 -12.15
C LEU A 241 20.87 -14.80 -11.61
N GLU A 242 21.89 -15.18 -12.37
CA GLU A 242 22.88 -16.14 -11.91
C GLU A 242 23.90 -15.44 -10.99
N VAL A 243 24.04 -15.95 -9.76
CA VAL A 243 25.02 -15.45 -8.80
C VAL A 243 26.43 -15.65 -9.35
N ASN A 244 27.24 -14.59 -9.33
CA ASN A 244 28.60 -14.57 -9.87
C ASN A 244 28.70 -14.75 -11.40
N ALA A 245 27.62 -14.52 -12.14
CA ALA A 245 27.66 -14.52 -13.61
C ALA A 245 28.80 -13.65 -14.15
N LYS A 246 29.51 -14.12 -15.19
CA LYS A 246 30.61 -13.34 -15.80
C LYS A 246 30.09 -12.01 -16.35
N ARG A 247 28.96 -12.03 -17.06
CA ARG A 247 28.32 -10.87 -17.67
C ARG A 247 27.19 -10.33 -16.79
N ARG A 248 26.95 -9.01 -16.87
CA ARG A 248 25.78 -8.38 -16.25
C ARG A 248 24.54 -8.66 -17.09
N THR A 249 23.39 -8.77 -16.44
CA THR A 249 22.11 -8.91 -17.11
C THR A 249 21.66 -7.54 -17.61
N ARG A 250 21.54 -7.37 -18.93
CA ARG A 250 20.97 -6.16 -19.52
C ARG A 250 19.45 -6.13 -19.36
N ALA A 251 18.92 -4.93 -19.11
CA ALA A 251 17.50 -4.64 -18.93
C ALA A 251 17.20 -3.18 -19.32
N SER A 252 15.93 -2.81 -19.36
CA SER A 252 15.49 -1.46 -19.68
C SER A 252 14.14 -1.17 -19.04
N ILE A 253 14.01 0.00 -18.43
CA ILE A 253 12.71 0.56 -18.08
C ILE A 253 12.11 1.08 -19.38
N GLY A 254 11.27 0.28 -20.01
CA GLY A 254 10.64 0.54 -21.30
C GLY A 254 9.42 1.46 -21.23
N LYS A 255 8.80 1.59 -20.04
CA LYS A 255 7.70 2.53 -19.77
C LYS A 255 7.89 3.26 -18.45
N ALA A 256 7.46 4.51 -18.40
CA ALA A 256 7.46 5.26 -17.15
C ALA A 256 6.59 4.57 -16.09
N GLY A 257 7.15 4.38 -14.90
CA GLY A 257 6.51 3.69 -13.79
C GLY A 257 6.60 2.16 -13.86
N GLU A 258 7.27 1.61 -14.88
CA GLU A 258 7.59 0.19 -14.93
C GLU A 258 8.58 -0.18 -13.83
N GLU A 259 8.35 -1.37 -13.26
CA GLU A 259 9.24 -2.01 -12.31
C GLU A 259 9.67 -3.35 -12.91
N ASP A 260 10.98 -3.51 -13.06
CA ASP A 260 11.59 -4.77 -13.47
C ASP A 260 11.81 -5.64 -12.24
N ILE A 261 11.31 -6.87 -12.28
CA ILE A 261 11.51 -7.84 -11.20
C ILE A 261 12.49 -8.91 -11.66
N PHE A 262 13.49 -9.15 -10.83
CA PHE A 262 14.46 -10.22 -10.97
C PHE A 262 14.40 -11.16 -9.78
N ARG A 263 14.92 -12.38 -9.95
CA ARG A 263 15.07 -13.34 -8.87
C ARG A 263 16.42 -14.03 -8.90
N PHE A 264 16.96 -14.41 -7.75
CA PHE A 264 18.16 -15.23 -7.65
C PHE A 264 18.10 -16.13 -6.41
N THR A 265 18.87 -17.21 -6.44
CA THR A 265 19.02 -18.12 -5.29
C THR A 265 20.40 -17.94 -4.68
N ALA A 266 20.45 -17.58 -3.40
CA ALA A 266 21.67 -17.65 -2.60
C ALA A 266 21.84 -19.10 -2.15
N ASN A 267 22.78 -19.84 -2.76
CA ASN A 267 22.99 -21.26 -2.43
C ASN A 267 23.70 -21.48 -1.08
N ARG A 268 24.27 -20.42 -0.51
CA ARG A 268 25.03 -20.45 0.75
C ARG A 268 24.90 -19.11 1.47
N ASP A 269 24.96 -19.18 2.79
CA ASP A 269 25.10 -18.00 3.64
C ASP A 269 26.34 -17.20 3.25
N GLY A 270 26.28 -15.88 3.38
CA GLY A 270 27.44 -15.01 3.19
C GLY A 270 27.07 -13.60 2.77
N ARG A 271 28.09 -12.82 2.43
CA ARG A 271 27.92 -11.45 1.99
C ARG A 271 27.63 -11.41 0.49
N TYR A 272 26.57 -10.75 0.11
CA TYR A 272 26.16 -10.56 -1.28
C TYR A 272 26.18 -9.09 -1.63
N VAL A 273 26.49 -8.81 -2.90
CA VAL A 273 26.37 -7.49 -3.51
C VAL A 273 25.45 -7.63 -4.71
N VAL A 274 24.38 -6.83 -4.71
CA VAL A 274 23.53 -6.60 -5.88
C VAL A 274 23.80 -5.17 -6.33
N ASP A 275 24.15 -4.95 -7.59
CA ASP A 275 24.42 -3.62 -8.10
C ASP A 275 23.87 -3.41 -9.52
N THR A 276 23.45 -2.18 -9.81
CA THR A 276 23.07 -1.73 -11.15
C THR A 276 24.19 -0.89 -11.78
N ARG A 277 24.18 -0.80 -13.12
CA ARG A 277 25.05 0.09 -13.92
C ARG A 277 24.33 0.51 -15.18
N GLY A 278 24.59 1.73 -15.62
CA GLY A 278 24.10 2.26 -16.88
C GLY A 278 23.88 3.77 -16.79
N PRO A 279 23.42 4.40 -17.87
CA PRO A 279 23.10 5.82 -17.91
C PRO A 279 21.79 6.18 -17.20
N THR A 280 21.02 5.19 -16.75
CA THR A 280 19.70 5.39 -16.16
C THR A 280 19.81 5.44 -14.65
N ASP A 281 19.21 6.47 -14.06
CA ASP A 281 19.06 6.63 -12.62
C ASP A 281 17.97 5.70 -12.09
N VAL A 282 18.39 4.68 -11.33
CA VAL A 282 17.52 3.58 -10.91
C VAL A 282 17.58 3.37 -9.40
N VAL A 283 16.42 3.07 -8.82
CA VAL A 283 16.26 2.65 -7.43
C VAL A 283 16.06 1.14 -7.39
N MET A 284 16.69 0.49 -6.41
CA MET A 284 16.65 -0.96 -6.25
C MET A 284 16.19 -1.36 -4.85
N LYS A 285 15.33 -2.37 -4.79
CA LYS A 285 14.91 -3.03 -3.55
C LYS A 285 15.23 -4.51 -3.59
N LEU A 286 15.60 -5.09 -2.46
CA LEU A 286 15.90 -6.50 -2.26
C LEU A 286 14.93 -7.11 -1.25
N PHE A 287 14.35 -8.26 -1.60
CA PHE A 287 13.37 -8.99 -0.78
C PHE A 287 13.77 -10.45 -0.57
N GLY A 288 13.37 -11.03 0.57
CA GLY A 288 13.52 -12.46 0.86
C GLY A 288 13.90 -12.75 2.32
N PRO A 289 14.39 -13.97 2.62
CA PRO A 289 14.35 -15.15 1.75
C PRO A 289 12.93 -15.71 1.59
N GLY A 290 12.60 -16.25 0.42
CA GLY A 290 11.32 -16.96 0.15
C GLY A 290 10.07 -16.07 0.26
N SER A 291 10.23 -14.76 0.34
CA SER A 291 9.15 -13.79 0.49
C SER A 291 9.36 -12.64 -0.50
N GLU A 292 8.33 -12.40 -1.30
CA GLU A 292 8.26 -11.34 -2.30
C GLU A 292 8.01 -9.97 -1.68
N THR A 293 7.69 -9.94 -0.38
CA THR A 293 7.24 -8.75 0.33
C THR A 293 8.10 -8.42 1.55
N ALA A 294 8.96 -9.34 2.00
CA ALA A 294 9.90 -9.08 3.09
C ALA A 294 11.10 -8.25 2.58
N LEU A 295 10.99 -6.93 2.67
CA LEU A 295 12.07 -6.00 2.29
C LEU A 295 13.28 -6.20 3.21
N ILE A 296 14.45 -6.40 2.61
CA ILE A 296 15.74 -6.52 3.29
C ILE A 296 16.48 -5.18 3.23
N ALA A 297 16.51 -4.56 2.05
CA ALA A 297 17.22 -3.31 1.81
C ALA A 297 16.68 -2.59 0.57
N GLU A 298 16.85 -1.27 0.55
CA GLU A 298 16.61 -0.37 -0.59
C GLU A 298 17.84 0.52 -0.76
N ASP A 299 18.17 0.84 -2.00
CA ASP A 299 19.26 1.76 -2.35
C ASP A 299 18.99 2.45 -3.69
N ASP A 300 19.45 3.69 -3.86
CA ASP A 300 19.31 4.49 -5.08
C ASP A 300 20.66 4.92 -5.69
N ASP A 301 21.65 5.32 -4.90
CA ASP A 301 22.88 5.94 -5.42
C ASP A 301 24.21 5.44 -4.83
N SER A 302 24.22 4.38 -4.00
CA SER A 302 25.47 3.87 -3.39
C SER A 302 26.40 3.12 -4.36
N GLY A 303 26.03 3.00 -5.63
CA GLY A 303 26.77 2.34 -6.69
C GLY A 303 27.68 3.28 -7.48
N VAL A 304 27.80 3.03 -8.78
CA VAL A 304 28.60 3.88 -9.68
C VAL A 304 27.68 4.91 -10.32
N ASP A 305 28.05 6.19 -10.23
CA ASP A 305 27.23 7.32 -10.68
C ASP A 305 25.87 7.32 -9.95
N THR A 306 24.76 7.34 -10.66
CA THR A 306 23.39 7.35 -10.11
C THR A 306 22.77 5.95 -10.04
N ASN A 307 23.59 4.92 -9.80
CA ASN A 307 23.11 3.53 -9.78
C ASN A 307 23.10 2.98 -8.37
N ALA A 308 22.09 2.16 -8.06
CA ALA A 308 21.97 1.47 -6.80
C ALA A 308 22.99 0.34 -6.58
N ARG A 309 23.40 0.15 -5.32
CA ARG A 309 24.20 -0.95 -4.81
C ARG A 309 23.78 -1.35 -3.40
N ILE A 310 23.25 -2.57 -3.27
CA ILE A 310 22.93 -3.20 -1.98
C ILE A 310 24.05 -4.18 -1.61
N THR A 311 24.60 -4.05 -0.39
CA THR A 311 25.57 -4.98 0.18
C THR A 311 25.08 -5.51 1.52
N VAL A 312 24.77 -6.80 1.61
CA VAL A 312 24.10 -7.39 2.79
C VAL A 312 24.53 -8.83 3.02
N ASN A 313 24.46 -9.29 4.27
CA ASN A 313 24.62 -10.71 4.61
C ASN A 313 23.29 -11.43 4.40
N LEU A 314 23.30 -12.45 3.54
CA LEU A 314 22.14 -13.27 3.23
C LEU A 314 22.35 -14.69 3.74
N VAL A 315 21.27 -15.31 4.19
CA VAL A 315 21.20 -16.77 4.40
C VAL A 315 20.87 -17.48 3.09
N ALA A 316 21.08 -18.79 3.02
CA ALA A 316 20.66 -19.57 1.85
C ALA A 316 19.14 -19.45 1.61
N GLY A 317 18.73 -19.24 0.36
CA GLY A 317 17.32 -19.08 0.00
C GLY A 317 17.10 -18.31 -1.30
N ASP A 318 15.83 -18.10 -1.64
CA ASP A 318 15.40 -17.38 -2.83
C ASP A 318 15.12 -15.91 -2.53
N TYR A 319 15.57 -15.02 -3.41
CA TYR A 319 15.49 -13.57 -3.25
C TYR A 319 14.95 -12.90 -4.50
N PHE A 320 14.31 -11.74 -4.31
CA PHE A 320 13.74 -10.93 -5.37
C PHE A 320 14.38 -9.55 -5.38
N VAL A 321 14.64 -9.03 -6.57
CA VAL A 321 15.18 -7.69 -6.77
C VAL A 321 14.19 -6.92 -7.62
N GLN A 322 13.69 -5.81 -7.12
CA GLN A 322 12.85 -4.88 -7.87
C GLN A 322 13.70 -3.67 -8.26
N VAL A 323 13.71 -3.33 -9.54
CA VAL A 323 14.39 -2.15 -10.07
C VAL A 323 13.38 -1.28 -10.78
N ARG A 324 13.41 0.02 -10.48
CA ARG A 324 12.59 1.02 -11.17
C ARG A 324 13.42 2.26 -11.46
N HIS A 325 12.97 3.08 -12.40
CA HIS A 325 13.56 4.40 -12.57
C HIS A 325 13.29 5.27 -11.32
N TYR A 326 14.27 6.09 -10.93
CA TYR A 326 14.10 7.11 -9.89
C TYR A 326 12.86 7.99 -10.13
N ASN A 327 12.76 8.60 -11.32
CA ASN A 327 11.57 9.29 -11.80
C ASN A 327 10.54 8.33 -12.40
N THR A 328 9.56 7.91 -11.59
CA THR A 328 8.48 7.02 -12.01
C THR A 328 7.45 7.64 -12.96
N ARG A 329 7.48 8.96 -13.20
CA ARG A 329 6.47 9.65 -14.02
C ARG A 329 6.82 9.69 -15.50
N SER A 330 8.11 9.76 -15.82
CA SER A 330 8.58 9.92 -17.19
C SER A 330 9.89 9.19 -17.48
N GLY A 331 10.57 8.69 -16.44
CA GLY A 331 11.86 8.05 -16.57
C GLY A 331 11.77 6.71 -17.29
N MET A 332 12.62 6.54 -18.28
CA MET A 332 12.82 5.32 -19.07
C MET A 332 14.29 5.24 -19.42
N GLY A 333 14.80 4.04 -19.65
CA GLY A 333 16.19 3.90 -20.06
C GLY A 333 16.78 2.53 -19.82
N ASN A 334 17.96 2.33 -20.40
CA ASN A 334 18.71 1.08 -20.33
C ASN A 334 19.58 1.03 -19.07
N TYR A 335 19.67 -0.15 -18.47
CA TYR A 335 20.58 -0.42 -17.36
C TYR A 335 21.02 -1.89 -17.38
N SER A 336 21.83 -2.28 -16.41
CA SER A 336 22.22 -3.67 -16.21
C SER A 336 22.36 -3.99 -14.74
N VAL A 337 21.91 -5.17 -14.34
CA VAL A 337 21.95 -5.65 -12.95
C VAL A 337 22.88 -6.86 -12.83
N LYS A 338 23.54 -7.00 -11.68
CA LYS A 338 24.36 -8.17 -11.35
C LYS A 338 24.27 -8.46 -9.86
N VAL A 339 24.28 -9.76 -9.53
CA VAL A 339 24.44 -10.26 -8.17
C VAL A 339 25.74 -11.06 -8.05
N ARG A 340 26.46 -10.86 -6.96
CA ARG A 340 27.70 -11.56 -6.63
C ARG A 340 27.79 -11.87 -5.15
N ARG A 341 28.37 -13.01 -4.82
CA ARG A 341 28.80 -13.32 -3.44
C ARG A 341 30.24 -12.86 -3.29
N VAL A 342 30.54 -12.13 -2.22
CA VAL A 342 31.87 -11.57 -1.92
C VAL A 342 32.52 -12.22 -0.72
#